data_AF-A0A1C3KKE4-F1
#
_entry.id   AF-A0A1C3KKE4-F1
#
_cell.length_a   1.000
_cell.length_b   1.000
_cell.length_c   1.000
_cell.angle_alpha   90.00
_cell.angle_beta   90.00
_cell.angle_gamma   90.00
#
_symmetry.space_group_name_H-M   'P 1'
#
loop_
_entity.id
_entity.type
_entity.pdbx_description
1 polymer ?
#
loop_
_entity_poly.entity_id
_entity_poly.type
_entity_poly.pdbx_seq_one_letter_code
_entity_poly.pdbx_strand_id
1 'polypeptide(L)'
;MISLGRRQLGGGVGRRLCMPIYSGSSDSVFKDKHFVLKKINHKYENVLLFGDVNKLRDTAMELIRNISSTSENVDNNYKNCKFEKYADSSEKKSTEMENENNLGQDNYTEGNEISIEKGKHRENKPPQITKKLSFWQIYSMRVKKSLHLMNPHDFALILQSFHLHNKDTGIYVSSVRHIEGQIPTMNGLSFVILLTILSKRLKKNNYNEFFKKMMNYLPNIMYELNVKDMYNILTCFYNLELSNTKICEIFYMKILANINNVDDASTISSLCHIFYKYNFTHLHFFERLKKRGLCLLNNFDAIPLYIFIFSLYKMNICLKEIVERKKNDIFVFFPNYNEEQKLFMCDLFGIK
;
A
#
# COMPACT_ATOMS: atom_id res chain seq x y z
N MET A 1 49.51 -22.01 93.99
CA MET A 1 49.82 -22.29 92.57
C MET A 1 48.70 -21.66 91.74
N ILE A 2 48.84 -20.45 91.20
CA ILE A 2 49.44 -20.12 89.89
C ILE A 2 48.87 -21.07 88.81
N SER A 3 48.05 -20.62 87.85
CA SER A 3 48.45 -19.65 86.82
C SER A 3 47.32 -18.75 86.30
N LEU A 4 47.69 -17.50 86.06
CA LEU A 4 47.02 -16.52 85.22
C LEU A 4 47.43 -16.75 83.77
N GLY A 5 46.46 -16.88 82.87
CA GLY A 5 46.66 -16.84 81.42
C GLY A 5 45.94 -15.63 80.82
N ARG A 6 46.67 -14.55 80.58
CA ARG A 6 46.22 -13.36 79.85
C ARG A 6 45.92 -13.71 78.39
N ARG A 7 44.80 -13.22 77.86
CA ARG A 7 44.76 -12.60 76.53
C ARG A 7 43.90 -11.34 76.57
N GLN A 8 44.58 -10.19 76.73
CA GLN A 8 44.02 -8.91 76.31
C GLN A 8 44.01 -8.90 74.78
N LEU A 9 42.82 -8.76 74.19
CA LEU A 9 42.69 -8.27 72.82
C LEU A 9 42.04 -6.91 72.90
N GLY A 10 42.88 -5.88 73.00
CA GLY A 10 42.49 -4.53 72.66
C GLY A 10 42.13 -4.48 71.17
N GLY A 11 40.94 -3.97 70.87
CA GLY A 11 40.51 -3.61 69.53
C GLY A 11 39.53 -2.47 69.65
N GLY A 12 39.98 -1.25 69.31
CA GLY A 12 39.24 -0.01 69.49
C GLY A 12 37.98 0.15 68.62
N VAL A 13 37.43 1.35 68.67
CA VAL A 13 36.12 1.83 68.16
C VAL A 13 35.84 1.65 66.64
N GLY A 14 36.64 0.86 65.93
CA GLY A 14 36.54 0.66 64.47
C GLY A 14 36.15 -0.73 63.99
N ARG A 15 35.85 -1.70 64.87
CA ARG A 15 35.41 -3.05 64.46
C ARG A 15 33.92 -3.26 64.76
N ARG A 16 33.06 -2.79 63.84
CA ARG A 16 31.68 -3.30 63.75
C ARG A 16 31.75 -4.75 63.27
N LEU A 17 31.89 -5.67 64.22
CA LEU A 17 31.46 -7.04 64.00
C LEU A 17 29.96 -6.96 63.68
N CYS A 18 29.57 -7.45 62.51
CA CYS A 18 28.17 -7.69 62.15
C CYS A 18 27.61 -8.77 63.11
N MET A 19 27.37 -8.39 64.36
CA MET A 19 26.49 -9.15 65.24
C MET A 19 25.07 -8.88 64.75
N PRO A 20 24.28 -9.90 64.39
CA PRO A 20 22.88 -9.69 64.10
C PRO A 20 22.24 -9.10 65.36
N ILE A 21 21.76 -7.87 65.25
CA ILE A 21 20.91 -7.28 66.28
C ILE A 21 19.64 -8.12 66.25
N TYR A 22 19.50 -9.01 67.24
CA TYR A 22 18.24 -9.72 67.47
C TYR A 22 17.25 -8.70 68.02
N SER A 23 16.71 -7.85 67.14
CA SER A 23 15.50 -7.12 67.44
C SER A 23 14.41 -8.19 67.57
N GLY A 24 13.96 -8.46 68.79
CA GLY A 24 12.74 -9.19 69.02
C GLY A 24 11.60 -8.40 68.38
N SER A 25 11.35 -8.65 67.09
CA SER A 25 10.16 -8.18 66.42
C SER A 25 9.02 -8.92 67.08
N SER A 26 8.33 -8.24 68.01
CA SER A 26 6.97 -8.59 68.39
C SER A 26 6.23 -8.79 67.08
N ASP A 27 5.77 -10.02 66.85
CA ASP A 27 5.12 -10.38 65.61
C ASP A 27 3.99 -9.41 65.32
N SER A 28 4.21 -8.57 64.32
CA SER A 28 3.15 -7.69 63.84
C SER A 28 2.03 -8.59 63.32
N VAL A 29 0.78 -8.15 63.50
CA VAL A 29 -0.47 -8.82 63.07
C VAL A 29 -0.51 -9.11 61.54
N PHE A 30 0.57 -8.82 60.84
CA PHE A 30 0.79 -9.04 59.42
C PHE A 30 1.62 -10.29 59.10
N LYS A 31 2.18 -11.01 60.09
CA LYS A 31 2.96 -12.24 59.83
C LYS A 31 2.13 -13.36 59.20
N ASP A 32 0.84 -13.43 59.56
CA ASP A 32 -0.11 -14.41 59.03
C ASP A 32 -0.93 -13.88 57.84
N LYS A 33 -0.67 -12.66 57.39
CA LYS A 33 -1.27 -12.16 56.14
C LYS A 33 -0.47 -12.69 54.96
N HIS A 34 -0.90 -13.83 54.46
CA HIS A 34 -0.47 -14.31 53.15
C HIS A 34 -0.99 -13.33 52.09
N PHE A 35 -0.08 -12.53 51.54
CA PHE A 35 -0.36 -11.75 50.33
C PHE A 35 -0.50 -12.73 49.18
N VAL A 36 -1.74 -13.16 48.92
CA VAL A 36 -2.07 -13.83 47.65
C VAL A 36 -2.02 -12.73 46.60
N LEU A 37 -0.89 -12.63 45.89
CA LEU A 37 -0.82 -11.84 44.67
C LEU A 37 -1.97 -12.29 43.78
N LYS A 38 -2.92 -11.38 43.50
CA LYS A 38 -3.91 -11.63 42.45
C LYS A 38 -3.13 -12.06 41.22
N LYS A 39 -3.50 -13.22 40.63
CA LYS A 39 -2.98 -13.63 39.33
C LYS A 39 -2.98 -12.39 38.45
N ILE A 40 -1.80 -11.97 38.02
CA ILE A 40 -1.69 -10.85 37.08
C ILE A 40 -2.51 -11.31 35.89
N ASN A 41 -3.66 -10.67 35.70
CA ASN A 41 -4.42 -10.84 34.48
C ASN A 41 -3.51 -10.26 33.40
N HIS A 42 -2.70 -11.11 32.77
CA HIS A 42 -1.96 -10.76 31.59
C HIS A 42 -2.99 -10.57 30.47
N LYS A 43 -3.72 -9.46 30.54
CA LYS A 43 -4.41 -8.89 29.39
C LYS A 43 -3.29 -8.41 28.47
N TYR A 44 -2.65 -9.35 27.78
CA TYR A 44 -1.63 -9.08 26.76
C TYR A 44 -2.18 -8.17 25.67
N GLU A 45 -3.51 -8.02 25.58
CA GLU A 45 -4.17 -6.92 24.91
C GLU A 45 -3.47 -5.61 25.22
N ASN A 46 -3.29 -5.22 26.50
CA ASN A 46 -2.78 -3.90 26.89
C ASN A 46 -1.26 -3.72 26.72
N VAL A 47 -0.48 -4.79 26.89
CA VAL A 47 0.99 -4.75 26.83
C VAL A 47 1.49 -4.76 25.37
N LEU A 48 0.67 -5.23 24.43
CA LEU A 48 1.00 -5.31 23.00
C LEU A 48 0.30 -4.23 22.14
N LEU A 49 -0.22 -3.14 22.76
CA LEU A 49 -1.09 -2.17 22.07
C LEU A 49 -0.36 -1.21 21.15
N PHE A 50 0.84 -0.78 21.51
CA PHE A 50 1.65 0.04 20.63
C PHE A 50 2.43 -0.90 19.72
N GLY A 51 1.92 -1.07 18.51
CA GLY A 51 2.74 -1.64 17.45
C GLY A 51 3.83 -0.62 17.13
N ASP A 52 5.08 -1.06 17.22
CA ASP A 52 6.20 -0.37 16.58
C ASP A 52 5.83 -0.10 15.12
N VAL A 53 5.88 1.17 14.71
CA VAL A 53 5.47 1.62 13.37
C VAL A 53 6.26 0.86 12.31
N ASN A 54 7.54 0.59 12.56
CA ASN A 54 8.39 -0.19 11.66
C ASN A 54 7.86 -1.61 11.49
N LYS A 55 7.52 -2.30 12.59
CA LYS A 55 6.96 -3.66 12.52
C LYS A 55 5.60 -3.70 11.81
N LEU A 56 4.76 -2.68 12.00
CA LEU A 56 3.48 -2.58 11.30
C LEU A 56 3.70 -2.38 9.79
N ARG A 57 4.64 -1.52 9.41
CA ARG A 57 5.06 -1.30 8.03
C ARG A 57 5.63 -2.57 7.40
N ASP A 58 6.55 -3.25 8.08
CA ASP A 58 7.19 -4.48 7.59
C ASP A 58 6.15 -5.59 7.39
N THR A 59 5.18 -5.69 8.31
CA THR A 59 4.04 -6.60 8.18
C THR A 59 3.20 -6.25 6.95
N ALA A 60 2.93 -4.96 6.70
CA ALA A 60 2.20 -4.53 5.50
C ALA A 60 2.96 -4.89 4.22
N MET A 61 4.28 -4.68 4.19
CA MET A 61 5.13 -5.02 3.04
C MET A 61 5.16 -6.53 2.79
N GLU A 62 5.28 -7.37 3.82
CA GLU A 62 5.19 -8.83 3.72
C GLU A 62 3.85 -9.25 3.08
N LEU A 63 2.75 -8.68 3.58
CA LEU A 63 1.40 -8.98 3.10
C LEU A 63 1.18 -8.58 1.64
N ILE A 64 1.75 -7.46 1.19
CA ILE A 64 1.69 -6.99 -0.20
C ILE A 64 2.55 -7.88 -1.10
N ARG A 65 3.80 -8.17 -0.70
CA ARG A 65 4.74 -9.02 -1.45
C ARG A 65 4.13 -10.41 -1.72
N ASN A 66 3.50 -11.01 -0.72
CA ASN A 66 2.83 -12.32 -0.84
C ASN A 66 1.71 -12.35 -1.88
N ILE A 67 1.04 -11.23 -2.16
CA ILE A 67 0.02 -11.15 -3.22
C ILE A 67 0.67 -10.97 -4.59
N SER A 68 1.72 -10.15 -4.66
CA SER A 68 2.44 -9.89 -5.91
C SER A 68 3.12 -11.14 -6.47
N SER A 69 3.59 -12.05 -5.61
CA SER A 69 4.16 -13.34 -6.01
C SER A 69 3.12 -14.36 -6.49
N THR A 70 1.82 -14.08 -6.31
CA THR A 70 0.74 -15.08 -6.45
C THR A 70 -0.23 -14.77 -7.60
N SER A 71 -0.22 -13.57 -8.19
CA SER A 71 -1.36 -13.11 -9.00
C SER A 71 -1.02 -12.70 -10.45
N GLU A 72 -1.46 -13.55 -11.38
CA GLU A 72 -1.72 -13.19 -12.79
C GLU A 72 -3.02 -12.36 -12.95
N ASN A 73 -3.86 -12.26 -11.91
CA ASN A 73 -5.19 -11.60 -11.93
C ASN A 73 -5.40 -10.55 -10.82
N VAL A 74 -4.41 -9.67 -10.57
CA VAL A 74 -4.68 -8.43 -9.82
C VAL A 74 -5.18 -7.38 -10.80
N ASP A 75 -6.33 -6.77 -10.49
CA ASP A 75 -6.85 -5.55 -11.11
C ASP A 75 -5.68 -4.65 -11.56
N ASN A 76 -5.53 -4.46 -12.87
CA ASN A 76 -4.41 -3.73 -13.48
C ASN A 76 -4.24 -2.28 -12.98
N ASN A 77 -5.23 -1.77 -12.23
CA ASN A 77 -5.16 -0.50 -11.53
C ASN A 77 -4.18 -0.49 -10.34
N TYR A 78 -3.85 -1.64 -9.74
CA TYR A 78 -3.02 -1.71 -8.53
C TYR A 78 -1.59 -2.21 -8.75
N LYS A 79 -1.29 -2.83 -9.91
CA LYS A 79 0.09 -3.18 -10.31
C LYS A 79 1.02 -1.96 -10.39
N ASN A 80 0.45 -0.75 -10.51
CA ASN A 80 1.22 0.49 -10.60
C ASN A 80 1.59 1.14 -9.26
N CYS A 81 1.08 0.65 -8.12
CA CYS A 81 1.54 1.09 -6.80
C CYS A 81 2.71 0.22 -6.31
N LYS A 82 3.64 -0.12 -7.22
CA LYS A 82 4.92 -0.70 -6.83
C LYS A 82 5.75 0.41 -6.20
N PHE A 83 6.03 0.29 -4.91
CA PHE A 83 6.92 1.17 -4.14
C PHE A 83 8.40 1.11 -4.60
N GLU A 84 8.70 0.55 -5.79
CA GLU A 84 10.07 0.36 -6.29
C GLU A 84 10.87 1.66 -6.37
N LYS A 85 10.23 2.84 -6.39
CA LYS A 85 10.92 4.13 -6.45
C LYS A 85 11.48 4.66 -5.13
N TYR A 86 11.16 4.04 -3.99
CA TYR A 86 11.64 4.48 -2.66
C TYR A 86 11.90 3.32 -1.68
N ALA A 87 12.13 2.10 -2.18
CA ALA A 87 12.86 1.12 -1.40
C ALA A 87 14.28 1.68 -1.22
N ASP A 88 14.60 2.06 0.01
CA ASP A 88 15.78 2.81 0.39
C ASP A 88 17.03 2.42 -0.40
N SER A 89 17.79 3.44 -0.80
CA SER A 89 19.18 3.37 -1.24
C SER A 89 20.14 2.68 -0.24
N SER A 90 19.63 2.17 0.89
CA SER A 90 20.38 1.38 1.87
C SER A 90 20.46 -0.12 1.53
N GLU A 91 19.50 -0.71 0.80
CA GLU A 91 19.55 -2.16 0.47
C GLU A 91 20.60 -2.50 -0.61
N LYS A 92 21.02 -1.52 -1.41
CA LYS A 92 22.09 -1.71 -2.41
C LYS A 92 23.49 -1.79 -1.80
N LYS A 93 23.71 -1.24 -0.60
CA LYS A 93 25.03 -1.29 0.06
C LYS A 93 25.26 -2.59 0.84
N SER A 94 24.21 -3.24 1.33
CA SER A 94 24.35 -4.51 2.06
C SER A 94 24.60 -5.69 1.13
N THR A 95 24.07 -5.67 -0.10
CA THR A 95 24.25 -6.75 -1.08
C THR A 95 25.62 -6.72 -1.79
N GLU A 96 26.32 -5.58 -1.80
CA GLU A 96 27.68 -5.47 -2.35
C GLU A 96 28.76 -5.87 -1.32
N MET A 97 28.53 -5.69 -0.01
CA MET A 97 29.49 -6.09 1.03
C MET A 97 29.45 -7.59 1.39
N GLU A 98 28.34 -8.29 1.14
CA GLU A 98 28.22 -9.73 1.44
C GLU A 98 28.90 -10.63 0.37
N ASN A 99 29.23 -10.09 -0.81
CA ASN A 99 29.84 -10.85 -1.91
C ASN A 99 31.38 -10.85 -1.91
N GLU A 100 32.05 -10.07 -1.05
CA GLU A 100 33.53 -10.00 -1.02
C GLU A 100 34.18 -10.83 0.10
N ASN A 101 33.41 -11.45 1.01
CA ASN A 101 33.96 -12.15 2.19
C ASN A 101 33.91 -13.68 2.12
N ASN A 102 33.96 -14.28 0.92
CA ASN A 102 34.14 -15.72 0.76
C ASN A 102 35.48 -16.05 0.12
N LEU A 103 36.56 -15.99 0.90
CA LEU A 103 37.80 -16.70 0.59
C LEU A 103 38.44 -17.26 1.86
N GLY A 104 38.39 -18.59 1.98
CA GLY A 104 39.30 -19.41 2.78
C GLY A 104 39.00 -19.58 4.27
N GLN A 105 38.69 -20.82 4.69
CA GLN A 105 39.68 -21.73 5.31
C GLN A 105 39.04 -22.69 6.34
N ASP A 106 38.84 -23.93 5.88
CA ASP A 106 39.09 -25.25 6.50
C ASP A 106 38.72 -25.61 7.96
N ASN A 107 37.88 -26.66 8.02
CA ASN A 107 37.91 -27.88 8.85
C ASN A 107 37.68 -27.80 10.37
N TYR A 108 36.67 -28.53 10.87
CA TYR A 108 36.85 -29.82 11.59
C TYR A 108 35.53 -30.61 11.63
N THR A 109 35.70 -31.93 11.52
CA THR A 109 34.75 -33.03 11.32
C THR A 109 34.20 -33.57 12.64
N GLU A 110 32.95 -34.08 12.62
CA GLU A 110 32.40 -35.26 13.35
C GLU A 110 30.87 -35.08 13.40
N GLY A 111 29.98 -36.00 13.02
CA GLY A 111 30.02 -37.36 12.54
C GLY A 111 28.57 -37.87 12.67
N ASN A 112 27.96 -38.32 11.58
CA ASN A 112 27.07 -39.50 11.50
C ASN A 112 26.17 -39.48 10.26
N GLU A 113 26.53 -40.39 9.37
CA GLU A 113 25.68 -41.24 8.53
C GLU A 113 24.59 -40.58 7.67
N ILE A 114 25.05 -40.34 6.45
CA ILE A 114 24.33 -40.18 5.21
C ILE A 114 23.59 -41.49 4.86
N SER A 115 22.26 -41.45 4.79
CA SER A 115 21.49 -42.29 3.86
C SER A 115 20.81 -41.38 2.84
N ILE A 116 21.46 -41.24 1.69
CA ILE A 116 20.94 -40.55 0.50
C ILE A 116 19.90 -41.48 -0.15
N GLU A 117 18.63 -41.18 0.07
CA GLU A 117 17.60 -41.49 -0.93
C GLU A 117 17.33 -40.23 -1.75
N LYS A 118 17.75 -40.31 -3.02
CA LYS A 118 17.58 -39.30 -4.06
C LYS A 118 16.08 -39.05 -4.29
N GLY A 119 15.60 -37.86 -3.95
CA GLY A 119 14.20 -37.51 -4.13
C GLY A 119 13.96 -36.02 -4.33
N LYS A 120 14.03 -35.58 -5.60
CA LYS A 120 13.40 -34.39 -6.19
C LYS A 120 13.62 -33.04 -5.50
N HIS A 121 14.41 -32.18 -6.15
CA HIS A 121 14.34 -30.72 -5.99
C HIS A 121 12.88 -30.25 -5.96
N ARG A 122 12.38 -29.90 -4.78
CA ARG A 122 11.15 -29.11 -4.65
C ARG A 122 11.53 -27.67 -4.94
N GLU A 123 11.01 -27.13 -6.02
CA GLU A 123 10.89 -25.69 -6.20
C GLU A 123 10.23 -25.10 -4.95
N ASN A 124 11.00 -24.39 -4.14
CA ASN A 124 10.49 -23.69 -2.96
C ASN A 124 9.66 -22.48 -3.42
N LYS A 125 8.41 -22.72 -3.85
CA LYS A 125 7.39 -21.67 -3.85
C LYS A 125 7.14 -21.29 -2.39
N PRO A 126 7.19 -20.00 -2.01
CA PRO A 126 6.94 -19.60 -0.64
C PRO A 126 5.53 -20.07 -0.23
N PRO A 127 5.38 -20.67 0.98
CA PRO A 127 4.10 -21.22 1.41
C PRO A 127 3.04 -20.11 1.47
N GLN A 128 1.86 -20.40 0.94
CA GLN A 128 0.68 -19.53 1.01
C GLN A 128 0.33 -19.22 2.46
N ILE A 129 0.66 -18.03 2.95
CA ILE A 129 0.31 -17.65 4.31
C ILE A 129 -1.11 -17.07 4.33
N THR A 130 -2.11 -17.94 4.47
CA THR A 130 -3.47 -17.52 4.84
C THR A 130 -3.47 -17.15 6.33
N LYS A 131 -3.21 -15.88 6.65
CA LYS A 131 -3.21 -15.40 8.03
C LYS A 131 -4.62 -15.57 8.65
N LYS A 132 -4.69 -16.00 9.91
CA LYS A 132 -5.94 -16.23 10.65
C LYS A 132 -6.74 -14.94 10.86
N LEU A 133 -8.04 -15.05 11.12
CA LEU A 133 -8.90 -13.89 11.42
C LEU A 133 -8.43 -13.09 12.65
N SER A 134 -7.93 -13.78 13.67
CA SER A 134 -7.36 -13.16 14.88
C SER A 134 -6.15 -12.28 14.58
N PHE A 135 -5.33 -12.63 13.59
CA PHE A 135 -4.21 -11.81 13.15
C PHE A 135 -4.72 -10.44 12.64
N TRP A 136 -5.73 -10.44 11.77
CA TRP A 136 -6.27 -9.21 11.20
C TRP A 136 -6.94 -8.32 12.26
N GLN A 137 -7.61 -8.91 13.24
CA GLN A 137 -8.18 -8.18 14.37
C GLN A 137 -7.09 -7.50 15.21
N ILE A 138 -6.07 -8.26 15.63
CA ILE A 138 -4.96 -7.72 16.44
C ILE A 138 -4.18 -6.66 15.65
N TYR A 139 -3.90 -6.93 14.38
CA TYR A 139 -3.20 -6.00 13.50
C TYR A 139 -3.99 -4.69 13.34
N SER A 140 -5.31 -4.77 13.09
CA SER A 140 -6.16 -3.58 12.99
C SER A 140 -6.25 -2.80 14.30
N MET A 141 -6.30 -3.47 15.45
CA MET A 141 -6.34 -2.82 16.76
C MET A 141 -5.05 -2.06 17.03
N ARG A 142 -3.89 -2.64 16.71
CA ARG A 142 -2.59 -1.99 16.84
C ARG A 142 -2.47 -0.78 15.93
N VAL A 143 -2.85 -0.92 14.66
CA VAL A 143 -2.82 0.21 13.72
C VAL A 143 -3.70 1.34 14.20
N LYS A 144 -4.94 1.06 14.63
CA LYS A 144 -5.88 2.07 15.15
C LYS A 144 -5.32 2.85 16.33
N LYS A 145 -4.60 2.18 17.25
CA LYS A 145 -3.98 2.84 18.40
C LYS A 145 -2.71 3.61 18.03
N SER A 146 -1.95 3.10 17.06
CA SER A 146 -0.72 3.74 16.57
C SER A 146 -0.95 4.80 15.48
N LEU A 147 -2.18 5.14 15.10
CA LEU A 147 -2.49 6.08 14.00
C LEU A 147 -1.70 7.39 14.11
N HIS A 148 -1.70 8.01 15.28
CA HIS A 148 -1.05 9.29 15.57
C HIS A 148 0.47 9.30 15.38
N LEU A 149 1.12 8.14 15.31
CA LEU A 149 2.57 8.01 15.11
C LEU A 149 2.94 7.72 13.66
N MET A 150 1.96 7.48 12.79
CA MET A 150 2.20 7.04 11.42
C MET A 150 2.35 8.23 10.47
N ASN A 151 3.34 8.13 9.60
CA ASN A 151 3.46 8.99 8.44
C ASN A 151 2.41 8.61 7.37
N PRO A 152 2.01 9.54 6.49
CA PRO A 152 1.04 9.25 5.42
C PRO A 152 1.45 8.11 4.51
N HIS A 153 2.77 7.92 4.33
CA HIS A 153 3.34 6.85 3.53
C HIS A 153 3.13 5.46 4.12
N ASP A 154 3.56 5.26 5.37
CA ASP A 154 3.38 4.00 6.09
C ASP A 154 1.89 3.67 6.22
N PHE A 155 1.09 4.71 6.43
CA PHE A 155 -0.35 4.59 6.52
C PHE A 155 -0.99 4.12 5.19
N ALA A 156 -0.54 4.64 4.05
CA ALA A 156 -0.97 4.20 2.73
C ALA A 156 -0.63 2.73 2.46
N LEU A 157 0.58 2.29 2.81
CA LEU A 157 1.03 0.89 2.72
C LEU A 157 0.14 -0.04 3.55
N ILE A 158 -0.12 0.34 4.80
CA ILE A 158 -0.95 -0.45 5.70
C ILE A 158 -2.36 -0.59 5.12
N LEU A 159 -3.01 0.52 4.73
CA LEU A 159 -4.35 0.43 4.12
C LEU A 159 -4.38 -0.39 2.83
N GLN A 160 -3.33 -0.31 2.01
CA GLN A 160 -3.22 -1.13 0.80
C GLN A 160 -3.19 -2.61 1.15
N SER A 161 -2.45 -3.02 2.18
CA SER A 161 -2.42 -4.42 2.63
C SER A 161 -3.80 -4.93 3.04
N PHE A 162 -4.58 -4.14 3.79
CA PHE A 162 -5.95 -4.50 4.15
C PHE A 162 -6.88 -4.55 2.93
N HIS A 163 -6.69 -3.63 1.98
CA HIS A 163 -7.51 -3.56 0.78
C HIS A 163 -7.30 -4.80 -0.11
N LEU A 164 -6.05 -5.17 -0.36
CA LEU A 164 -5.68 -6.30 -1.21
C LEU A 164 -6.13 -7.65 -0.62
N HIS A 165 -6.06 -7.81 0.71
CA HIS A 165 -6.56 -9.02 1.40
C HIS A 165 -8.08 -9.00 1.64
N ASN A 166 -8.79 -7.98 1.14
CA ASN A 166 -10.22 -7.76 1.31
C ASN A 166 -10.69 -7.89 2.78
N LYS A 167 -9.93 -7.31 3.71
CA LYS A 167 -10.26 -7.30 5.14
C LYS A 167 -10.72 -5.91 5.56
N ASP A 168 -11.96 -5.84 6.05
CA ASP A 168 -12.50 -4.63 6.68
C ASP A 168 -12.76 -4.90 8.16
N THR A 169 -11.98 -4.22 9.00
CA THR A 169 -12.08 -4.24 10.46
C THR A 169 -12.57 -2.89 10.99
N GLY A 170 -13.12 -2.04 10.13
CA GLY A 170 -13.45 -0.64 10.42
C GLY A 170 -12.22 0.27 10.48
N ILE A 171 -11.09 -0.16 9.90
CA ILE A 171 -9.85 0.63 9.85
C ILE A 171 -10.02 1.88 8.99
N TYR A 172 -10.67 1.75 7.82
CA TYR A 172 -10.86 2.83 6.87
C TYR A 172 -11.64 4.01 7.46
N VAL A 173 -12.73 3.73 8.17
CA VAL A 173 -13.55 4.75 8.84
C VAL A 173 -12.78 5.42 9.98
N SER A 174 -12.09 4.63 10.81
CA SER A 174 -11.32 5.18 11.94
C SER A 174 -10.18 6.09 11.49
N SER A 175 -9.61 5.83 10.31
CA SER A 175 -8.47 6.58 9.82
C SER A 175 -8.80 7.91 9.15
N VAL A 176 -10.05 8.13 8.69
CA VAL A 176 -10.39 9.33 7.89
C VAL A 176 -9.99 10.62 8.60
N ARG A 177 -10.31 10.76 9.90
CA ARG A 177 -9.98 11.95 10.69
C ARG A 177 -8.47 12.21 10.78
N HIS A 178 -7.68 11.14 10.88
CA HIS A 178 -6.23 11.25 10.96
C HIS A 178 -5.62 11.65 9.61
N ILE A 179 -6.08 11.00 8.54
CA ILE A 179 -5.68 11.31 7.16
C ILE A 179 -6.01 12.76 6.84
N GLU A 180 -7.20 13.22 7.25
CA GLU A 180 -7.65 14.61 7.04
C GLU A 180 -6.70 15.64 7.63
N GLY A 181 -6.15 15.40 8.83
CA GLY A 181 -5.16 16.28 9.46
C GLY A 181 -3.79 16.26 8.77
N GLN A 182 -3.47 15.18 8.05
CA GLN A 182 -2.17 15.00 7.39
C GLN A 182 -2.20 15.30 5.88
N ILE A 183 -3.33 15.72 5.29
CA ILE A 183 -3.43 16.04 3.86
C ILE A 183 -2.29 16.97 3.38
N PRO A 184 -1.94 18.06 4.10
CA PRO A 184 -0.91 19.00 3.63
C PRO A 184 0.50 18.42 3.59
N THR A 185 0.76 17.30 4.25
CA THR A 185 2.07 16.65 4.31
C THR A 185 2.16 15.39 3.44
N MET A 186 1.13 15.11 2.64
CA MET A 186 1.11 13.92 1.79
C MET A 186 1.91 14.10 0.51
N ASN A 187 2.71 13.08 0.20
CA ASN A 187 3.32 12.90 -1.12
C ASN A 187 2.26 12.42 -2.13
N GLY A 188 2.51 12.65 -3.42
CA GLY A 188 1.61 12.30 -4.52
C GLY A 188 1.28 10.81 -4.58
N LEU A 189 2.26 9.93 -4.33
CA LEU A 189 2.05 8.47 -4.31
C LEU A 189 1.08 8.06 -3.18
N SER A 190 1.36 8.51 -1.96
CA SER A 190 0.52 8.21 -0.79
C SER A 190 -0.89 8.75 -0.98
N PHE A 191 -1.02 9.95 -1.55
CA PHE A 191 -2.31 10.55 -1.91
C PHE A 191 -3.11 9.67 -2.87
N VAL A 192 -2.51 9.22 -3.98
CA VAL A 192 -3.19 8.39 -5.00
C VAL A 192 -3.66 7.07 -4.40
N ILE A 193 -2.81 6.41 -3.61
CA ILE A 193 -3.14 5.12 -2.97
C ILE A 193 -4.31 5.31 -2.00
N LEU A 194 -4.23 6.30 -1.12
CA LEU A 194 -5.27 6.58 -0.14
C LEU A 194 -6.59 6.95 -0.80
N LEU A 195 -6.57 7.82 -1.81
CA LEU A 195 -7.76 8.20 -2.56
C LEU A 195 -8.41 6.99 -3.24
N THR A 196 -7.61 6.14 -3.88
CA THR A 196 -8.09 4.95 -4.60
C THR A 196 -8.72 3.93 -3.64
N ILE A 197 -8.11 3.71 -2.47
CA ILE A 197 -8.61 2.76 -1.48
C ILE A 197 -9.89 3.30 -0.82
N LEU A 198 -9.85 4.55 -0.34
CA LEU A 198 -10.96 5.14 0.40
C LEU A 198 -12.17 5.39 -0.51
N SER A 199 -11.98 5.76 -1.77
CA SER A 199 -13.10 5.93 -2.71
C SER A 199 -13.89 4.63 -2.94
N LYS A 200 -13.22 3.47 -2.87
CA LYS A 200 -13.89 2.16 -3.02
C LYS A 200 -14.47 1.62 -1.71
N ARG A 201 -13.84 1.91 -0.57
CA ARG A 201 -14.19 1.28 0.73
C ARG A 201 -15.16 2.11 1.56
N LEU A 202 -15.14 3.44 1.44
CA LEU A 202 -16.05 4.30 2.17
C LEU A 202 -17.44 4.31 1.49
N LYS A 203 -18.49 4.42 2.31
CA LYS A 203 -19.86 4.61 1.79
C LYS A 203 -19.93 5.94 1.04
N LYS A 204 -20.57 5.93 -0.13
CA LYS A 204 -20.85 7.13 -0.93
C LYS A 204 -21.53 8.20 -0.08
N ASN A 205 -21.25 9.47 -0.38
CA ASN A 205 -21.85 10.67 0.21
C ASN A 205 -21.55 10.99 1.69
N ASN A 206 -21.11 10.03 2.49
CA ASN A 206 -20.85 10.28 3.92
C ASN A 206 -19.58 11.10 4.20
N TYR A 207 -18.65 11.15 3.25
CA TYR A 207 -17.31 11.74 3.43
C TYR A 207 -16.98 12.79 2.35
N ASN A 208 -18.00 13.47 1.82
CA ASN A 208 -17.82 14.42 0.72
C ASN A 208 -16.90 15.58 1.09
N GLU A 209 -16.99 16.09 2.32
CA GLU A 209 -16.10 17.16 2.81
C GLU A 209 -14.64 16.73 2.86
N PHE A 210 -14.36 15.50 3.28
CA PHE A 210 -13.01 14.94 3.26
C PHE A 210 -12.45 14.85 1.82
N PHE A 211 -13.24 14.33 0.88
CA PHE A 211 -12.82 14.24 -0.52
C PHE A 211 -12.68 15.62 -1.19
N LYS A 212 -13.49 16.61 -0.82
CA LYS A 212 -13.31 18.01 -1.26
C LYS A 212 -12.00 18.60 -0.75
N LYS A 213 -11.60 18.33 0.51
CA LYS A 213 -10.29 18.76 1.03
C LYS A 213 -9.14 18.12 0.27
N MET A 214 -9.23 16.82 -0.02
CA MET A 214 -8.26 16.11 -0.86
C MET A 214 -8.19 16.72 -2.27
N MET A 215 -9.35 17.07 -2.85
CA MET A 215 -9.43 17.72 -4.16
C MET A 215 -8.75 19.10 -4.17
N ASN A 216 -8.95 19.91 -3.13
CA ASN A 216 -8.32 21.24 -3.04
C ASN A 216 -6.79 21.16 -2.91
N TYR A 217 -6.25 20.04 -2.43
CA TYR A 217 -4.81 19.81 -2.31
C TYR A 217 -4.16 19.31 -3.62
N LEU A 218 -4.95 18.93 -4.63
CA LEU A 218 -4.45 18.42 -5.92
C LEU A 218 -3.37 19.30 -6.58
N PRO A 219 -3.48 20.65 -6.62
CA PRO A 219 -2.46 21.49 -7.25
C PRO A 219 -1.08 21.34 -6.61
N ASN A 220 -1.01 21.05 -5.30
CA ASN A 220 0.26 20.96 -4.58
C ASN A 220 1.01 19.67 -4.91
N ILE A 221 0.31 18.56 -5.14
CA ILE A 221 0.91 17.26 -5.49
C ILE A 221 1.13 17.09 -6.99
N MET A 222 0.67 18.05 -7.80
CA MET A 222 0.63 17.91 -9.25
C MET A 222 1.98 17.54 -9.85
N TYR A 223 3.10 18.04 -9.31
CA TYR A 223 4.42 17.80 -9.88
C TYR A 223 4.83 16.32 -9.83
N GLU A 224 4.44 15.58 -8.80
CA GLU A 224 4.82 14.17 -8.60
C GLU A 224 3.98 13.17 -9.42
N LEU A 225 2.78 13.58 -9.87
CA LEU A 225 1.81 12.66 -10.48
C LEU A 225 2.17 12.27 -11.91
N ASN A 226 2.00 10.98 -12.26
CA ASN A 226 2.04 10.55 -13.65
C ASN A 226 0.66 10.68 -14.32
N VAL A 227 0.63 10.57 -15.65
CA VAL A 227 -0.63 10.63 -16.43
C VAL A 227 -1.63 9.54 -16.01
N LYS A 228 -1.14 8.32 -15.74
CA LYS A 228 -1.98 7.22 -15.25
C LYS A 228 -2.53 7.48 -13.85
N ASP A 229 -1.75 8.14 -12.99
CA ASP A 229 -2.21 8.53 -11.65
C ASP A 229 -3.31 9.59 -11.73
N MET A 230 -3.18 10.58 -12.64
CA MET A 230 -4.23 11.58 -12.89
C MET A 230 -5.52 10.96 -13.39
N TYR A 231 -5.43 9.98 -14.31
CA TYR A 231 -6.59 9.22 -14.76
C TYR A 231 -7.27 8.48 -13.59
N ASN A 232 -6.49 7.82 -12.73
CA ASN A 232 -7.02 7.11 -11.56
C ASN A 232 -7.73 8.08 -10.60
N ILE A 233 -7.12 9.23 -10.33
CA ILE A 233 -7.71 10.28 -9.49
C ILE A 233 -9.04 10.76 -10.08
N LEU A 234 -9.09 11.09 -11.37
CA LEU A 234 -10.31 11.53 -12.05
C LEU A 234 -11.40 10.47 -11.98
N THR A 235 -11.05 9.21 -12.20
CA THR A 235 -12.00 8.09 -12.10
C THR A 235 -12.55 7.94 -10.68
N CYS A 236 -11.70 8.11 -9.66
CA CYS A 236 -12.14 8.07 -8.26
C CYS A 236 -13.15 9.18 -7.95
N PHE A 237 -12.88 10.41 -8.35
CA PHE A 237 -13.80 11.53 -8.10
C PHE A 237 -15.11 11.40 -8.89
N TYR A 238 -15.06 10.88 -10.12
CA TYR A 238 -16.26 10.60 -10.90
C TYR A 238 -17.14 9.55 -10.22
N ASN A 239 -16.55 8.45 -9.73
CA ASN A 239 -17.29 7.39 -9.04
C ASN A 239 -17.90 7.85 -7.71
N LEU A 240 -17.29 8.86 -7.08
CA LEU A 240 -17.79 9.52 -5.87
C LEU A 240 -18.85 10.60 -6.15
N GLU A 241 -19.24 10.81 -7.42
CA GLU A 241 -20.21 11.85 -7.83
C GLU A 241 -19.76 13.28 -7.47
N LEU A 242 -18.44 13.48 -7.29
CA LEU A 242 -17.82 14.78 -7.03
C LEU A 242 -17.16 15.31 -8.31
N SER A 243 -17.92 15.37 -9.41
CA SER A 243 -17.42 15.90 -10.67
C SER A 243 -17.30 17.42 -10.61
N ASN A 244 -16.07 17.92 -10.79
CA ASN A 244 -15.78 19.34 -10.91
C ASN A 244 -14.91 19.57 -12.14
N THR A 245 -15.38 20.40 -13.06
CA THR A 245 -14.66 20.77 -14.29
C THR A 245 -13.29 21.40 -14.01
N LYS A 246 -13.14 22.07 -12.85
CA LYS A 246 -11.88 22.65 -12.41
C LYS A 246 -10.76 21.61 -12.26
N ILE A 247 -11.08 20.36 -11.89
CA ILE A 247 -10.05 19.31 -11.80
C ILE A 247 -9.47 19.00 -13.19
N CYS A 248 -10.32 18.97 -14.21
CA CYS A 248 -9.88 18.78 -15.59
C CYS A 248 -9.01 19.96 -16.06
N GLU A 249 -9.36 21.19 -15.68
CA GLU A 249 -8.56 22.39 -15.95
C GLU A 249 -7.18 22.36 -15.25
N ILE A 250 -7.10 21.77 -14.06
CA ILE A 250 -5.83 21.59 -13.34
C ILE A 250 -4.95 20.55 -14.06
N PHE A 251 -5.54 19.43 -14.51
CA PHE A 251 -4.77 18.34 -15.09
C PHE A 251 -4.46 18.47 -16.58
N TYR A 252 -5.28 19.16 -17.38
CA TYR A 252 -5.14 19.10 -18.85
C TYR A 252 -3.76 19.56 -19.34
N MET A 253 -3.19 20.62 -18.74
CA MET A 253 -1.89 21.15 -19.18
C MET A 253 -0.78 20.12 -18.99
N LYS A 254 -0.74 19.45 -17.83
CA LYS A 254 0.28 18.46 -17.53
C LYS A 254 0.08 17.19 -18.36
N ILE A 255 -1.16 16.78 -18.61
CA ILE A 255 -1.46 15.64 -19.50
C ILE A 255 -1.01 15.98 -20.92
N LEU A 256 -1.32 17.18 -21.42
CA LEU A 256 -0.96 17.61 -22.76
C LEU A 256 0.56 17.69 -22.96
N ALA A 257 1.31 18.15 -21.95
CA ALA A 257 2.77 18.16 -21.97
C ALA A 257 3.38 16.75 -22.04
N ASN A 258 2.78 15.78 -21.33
CA ASN A 258 3.29 14.41 -21.22
C ASN A 258 2.63 13.40 -22.18
N ILE A 259 1.74 13.84 -23.07
CA ILE A 259 0.91 12.96 -23.91
C ILE A 259 1.76 12.08 -24.85
N ASN A 260 2.91 12.58 -25.29
CA ASN A 260 3.81 11.87 -26.18
C ASN A 260 4.53 10.71 -25.49
N ASN A 261 4.69 10.77 -24.17
CA ASN A 261 5.38 9.76 -23.36
C ASN A 261 4.45 8.60 -22.94
N VAL A 262 3.17 8.66 -23.33
CA VAL A 262 2.19 7.63 -22.99
C VAL A 262 2.15 6.60 -24.11
N ASP A 263 2.66 5.39 -23.87
CA ASP A 263 2.69 4.29 -24.84
C ASP A 263 1.47 3.35 -24.75
N ASP A 264 0.75 3.40 -23.62
CA ASP A 264 -0.40 2.52 -23.38
C ASP A 264 -1.69 3.02 -24.05
N ALA A 265 -2.16 2.31 -25.08
CA ALA A 265 -3.41 2.62 -25.79
C ALA A 265 -4.64 2.66 -24.86
N SER A 266 -4.69 1.79 -23.85
CA SER A 266 -5.76 1.72 -22.85
C SER A 266 -5.88 2.99 -22.01
N THR A 267 -4.74 3.59 -21.64
CA THR A 267 -4.71 4.83 -20.84
C THR A 267 -5.22 6.02 -21.64
N ILE A 268 -4.86 6.12 -22.93
CA ILE A 268 -5.35 7.19 -23.82
C ILE A 268 -6.86 7.07 -24.04
N SER A 269 -7.35 5.86 -24.28
CA SER A 269 -8.78 5.60 -24.40
C SER A 269 -9.54 6.04 -23.15
N SER A 270 -9.02 5.65 -21.99
CA SER A 270 -9.67 5.90 -20.71
C SER A 270 -9.59 7.39 -20.32
N LEU A 271 -8.50 8.07 -20.66
CA LEU A 271 -8.38 9.53 -20.55
C LEU A 271 -9.40 10.25 -21.44
N CYS A 272 -9.52 9.85 -22.70
CA CYS A 272 -10.50 10.45 -23.61
C CYS A 272 -11.92 10.29 -23.06
N HIS A 273 -12.22 9.12 -22.50
CA HIS A 273 -13.54 8.81 -21.96
C HIS A 273 -13.85 9.56 -20.65
N ILE A 274 -12.89 9.65 -19.73
CA ILE A 274 -13.12 10.36 -18.47
C ILE A 274 -13.30 11.85 -18.73
N PHE A 275 -12.49 12.46 -19.61
CA PHE A 275 -12.64 13.88 -19.94
C PHE A 275 -13.97 14.18 -20.65
N TYR A 276 -14.43 13.26 -21.51
CA TYR A 276 -15.78 13.32 -22.08
C TYR A 276 -16.85 13.28 -20.98
N LYS A 277 -16.76 12.34 -20.03
CA LYS A 277 -17.70 12.21 -18.90
C LYS A 277 -17.75 13.43 -17.98
N TYR A 278 -16.65 14.17 -17.88
CA TYR A 278 -16.57 15.43 -17.13
C TYR A 278 -17.09 16.65 -17.92
N ASN A 279 -17.61 16.45 -19.14
CA ASN A 279 -18.07 17.51 -20.05
C ASN A 279 -17.00 18.58 -20.32
N PHE A 280 -15.73 18.17 -20.43
CA PHE A 280 -14.63 19.10 -20.71
C PHE A 280 -14.69 19.59 -22.15
N THR A 281 -14.69 20.90 -22.38
CA THR A 281 -15.04 21.49 -23.69
C THR A 281 -13.86 21.78 -24.62
N HIS A 282 -12.61 21.67 -24.17
CA HIS A 282 -11.46 22.07 -24.98
C HIS A 282 -11.17 21.07 -26.12
N LEU A 283 -11.63 21.39 -27.32
CA LEU A 283 -11.47 20.56 -28.53
C LEU A 283 -9.99 20.23 -28.85
N HIS A 284 -9.08 21.20 -28.71
CA HIS A 284 -7.65 21.01 -28.98
C HIS A 284 -7.03 19.86 -28.15
N PHE A 285 -7.51 19.67 -26.91
CA PHE A 285 -7.04 18.57 -26.07
C PHE A 285 -7.37 17.20 -26.67
N PHE A 286 -8.62 17.04 -27.12
CA PHE A 286 -9.05 15.79 -27.75
C PHE A 286 -8.43 15.58 -29.13
N GLU A 287 -8.13 16.63 -29.89
CA GLU A 287 -7.35 16.50 -31.13
C GLU A 287 -5.92 16.00 -30.88
N ARG A 288 -5.29 16.45 -29.79
CA ARG A 288 -3.97 15.96 -29.38
C ARG A 288 -4.02 14.50 -28.94
N LEU A 289 -5.04 14.11 -28.18
CA LEU A 289 -5.31 12.70 -27.86
C LEU A 289 -5.54 11.87 -29.12
N LYS A 290 -6.29 12.39 -30.10
CA LYS A 290 -6.50 11.75 -31.41
C LYS A 290 -5.17 11.51 -32.12
N LYS A 291 -4.30 12.52 -32.20
CA LYS A 291 -2.98 12.41 -32.85
C LYS A 291 -2.12 11.33 -32.19
N ARG A 292 -2.08 11.28 -30.85
CA ARG A 292 -1.32 10.23 -30.16
C ARG A 292 -1.97 8.85 -30.31
N GLY A 293 -3.29 8.75 -30.21
CA GLY A 293 -4.03 7.50 -30.44
C GLY A 293 -3.82 6.94 -31.84
N LEU A 294 -3.71 7.79 -32.86
CA LEU A 294 -3.37 7.39 -34.23
C LEU A 294 -1.98 6.75 -34.34
N CYS A 295 -1.00 7.20 -33.55
CA CYS A 295 0.33 6.56 -33.50
C CYS A 295 0.29 5.18 -32.86
N LEU A 296 -0.62 4.96 -31.91
CA LEU A 296 -0.74 3.72 -31.14
C LEU A 296 -1.85 2.80 -31.63
N LEU A 297 -2.42 3.08 -32.80
CA LEU A 297 -3.64 2.45 -33.32
C LEU A 297 -3.53 0.91 -33.41
N ASN A 298 -2.33 0.39 -33.65
CA ASN A 298 -2.08 -1.05 -33.73
C ASN A 298 -2.09 -1.76 -32.36
N ASN A 299 -1.87 -1.03 -31.28
CA ASN A 299 -1.81 -1.56 -29.92
C ASN A 299 -3.17 -1.49 -29.20
N PHE A 300 -4.24 -1.08 -29.89
CA PHE A 300 -5.57 -1.02 -29.31
C PHE A 300 -6.26 -2.39 -29.33
N ASP A 301 -6.68 -2.84 -28.15
CA ASP A 301 -7.67 -3.89 -28.01
C ASP A 301 -9.08 -3.37 -28.40
N ALA A 302 -10.00 -4.30 -28.66
CA ALA A 302 -11.38 -3.99 -29.07
C ALA A 302 -12.08 -2.99 -28.12
N ILE A 303 -12.13 -3.30 -26.82
CA ILE A 303 -12.88 -2.49 -25.84
C ILE A 303 -12.29 -1.06 -25.70
N PRO A 304 -10.96 -0.89 -25.48
CA PRO A 304 -10.33 0.43 -25.52
C PRO A 304 -10.57 1.19 -26.83
N LEU A 305 -10.56 0.52 -27.98
CA LEU A 305 -10.79 1.17 -29.27
C LEU A 305 -12.20 1.76 -29.35
N TYR A 306 -13.21 0.97 -28.98
CA TYR A 306 -14.60 1.43 -28.94
C TYR A 306 -14.76 2.64 -28.02
N ILE A 307 -14.24 2.55 -26.80
CA ILE A 307 -14.34 3.64 -25.80
C ILE A 307 -13.69 4.92 -26.33
N PHE A 308 -12.55 4.80 -27.01
CA PHE A 308 -11.83 5.93 -27.60
C PHE A 308 -12.63 6.58 -28.73
N ILE A 309 -13.09 5.78 -29.70
CA ILE A 309 -13.87 6.24 -30.85
C ILE A 309 -15.18 6.87 -30.41
N PHE A 310 -15.92 6.21 -29.51
CA PHE A 310 -17.18 6.73 -28.98
C PHE A 310 -17.01 8.10 -28.33
N SER A 311 -15.97 8.26 -27.52
CA SER A 311 -15.69 9.51 -26.81
C SER A 311 -15.34 10.65 -27.79
N LEU A 312 -14.56 10.36 -28.83
CA LEU A 312 -14.23 11.34 -29.87
C LEU A 312 -15.45 11.70 -30.75
N TYR A 313 -16.28 10.70 -31.10
CA TYR A 313 -17.51 10.91 -31.86
C TYR A 313 -18.47 11.83 -31.13
N LYS A 314 -18.68 11.60 -29.83
CA LYS A 314 -19.56 12.44 -28.99
C LYS A 314 -19.06 13.88 -28.86
N MET A 315 -17.76 14.11 -28.97
CA MET A 315 -17.16 15.45 -28.98
C MET A 315 -17.10 16.09 -30.39
N ASN A 316 -17.76 15.48 -31.39
CA ASN A 316 -17.81 15.94 -32.79
C ASN A 316 -16.43 16.08 -33.46
N ILE A 317 -15.48 15.21 -33.13
CA ILE A 317 -14.14 15.23 -33.72
C ILE A 317 -14.10 14.37 -34.98
N CYS A 318 -13.38 14.83 -36.01
CA CYS A 318 -13.25 14.11 -37.26
C CYS A 318 -12.47 12.79 -37.10
N LEU A 319 -13.16 11.68 -37.38
CA LEU A 319 -12.67 10.29 -37.24
C LEU A 319 -12.20 9.65 -38.56
N LYS A 320 -12.27 10.35 -39.69
CA LYS A 320 -11.98 9.79 -41.04
C LYS A 320 -10.65 9.02 -41.11
N GLU A 321 -9.60 9.61 -40.55
CA GLU A 321 -8.24 9.01 -40.53
C GLU A 321 -8.17 7.70 -39.75
N ILE A 322 -8.95 7.57 -38.66
CA ILE A 322 -9.03 6.33 -37.87
C ILE A 322 -9.83 5.29 -38.66
N VAL A 323 -10.92 5.74 -39.29
CA VAL A 323 -11.82 4.88 -40.06
C VAL A 323 -11.08 4.22 -41.23
N GLU A 324 -10.35 5.00 -42.01
CA GLU A 324 -9.58 4.51 -43.15
C GLU A 324 -8.51 3.48 -42.75
N ARG A 325 -7.79 3.73 -41.64
CA ARG A 325 -6.68 2.87 -41.21
C ARG A 325 -7.13 1.56 -40.56
N LYS A 326 -8.30 1.52 -39.90
CA LYS A 326 -8.78 0.33 -39.19
C LYS A 326 -9.91 -0.42 -39.88
N LYS A 327 -10.39 0.06 -41.05
CA LYS A 327 -11.52 -0.53 -41.79
C LYS A 327 -11.46 -2.06 -41.96
N ASN A 328 -10.26 -2.60 -42.18
CA ASN A 328 -10.07 -4.03 -42.45
C ASN A 328 -9.95 -4.88 -41.16
N ASP A 329 -9.55 -4.27 -40.04
CA ASP A 329 -9.23 -4.99 -38.79
C ASP A 329 -10.45 -5.11 -37.85
N ILE A 330 -11.53 -4.37 -38.10
CA ILE A 330 -12.67 -4.27 -37.18
C ILE A 330 -13.48 -5.56 -37.09
N PHE A 331 -13.52 -6.33 -38.18
CA PHE A 331 -14.14 -7.65 -38.18
C PHE A 331 -13.51 -8.59 -37.14
N VAL A 332 -12.22 -8.43 -36.84
CA VAL A 332 -11.50 -9.20 -35.80
C VAL A 332 -11.99 -8.83 -34.40
N PHE A 333 -12.52 -7.61 -34.21
CA PHE A 333 -12.98 -7.11 -32.92
C PHE A 333 -14.46 -7.36 -32.63
N PHE A 334 -15.27 -7.69 -33.65
CA PHE A 334 -16.70 -7.97 -33.50
C PHE A 334 -17.07 -9.04 -32.46
N PRO A 335 -16.31 -10.15 -32.28
CA PRO A 335 -16.62 -11.13 -31.24
C PRO A 335 -16.59 -10.55 -29.82
N ASN A 336 -15.85 -9.47 -29.60
CA ASN A 336 -15.64 -8.86 -28.30
C ASN A 336 -16.63 -7.72 -27.99
N TYR A 337 -17.53 -7.39 -28.92
CA TYR A 337 -18.49 -6.30 -28.78
C TYR A 337 -19.90 -6.79 -28.47
N ASN A 338 -20.62 -6.00 -27.68
CA ASN A 338 -22.07 -6.17 -27.50
C ASN A 338 -22.82 -5.72 -28.76
N GLU A 339 -24.07 -6.15 -28.93
CA GLU A 339 -24.87 -5.83 -30.13
C GLU A 339 -24.99 -4.31 -30.40
N GLU A 340 -25.18 -3.48 -29.36
CA GLU A 340 -25.21 -2.02 -29.51
C GLU A 340 -23.88 -1.43 -29.98
N GLN A 341 -22.77 -2.00 -29.52
CA GLN A 341 -21.42 -1.56 -29.89
C GLN A 341 -21.11 -1.95 -31.33
N LYS A 342 -21.54 -3.16 -31.75
CA LYS A 342 -21.45 -3.60 -33.15
C LYS A 342 -22.21 -2.66 -34.06
N LEU A 343 -23.46 -2.34 -33.71
CA LEU A 343 -24.29 -1.44 -34.52
C LEU A 343 -23.65 -0.06 -34.69
N PHE A 344 -23.15 0.53 -33.60
CA PHE A 344 -22.43 1.81 -33.65
C PHE A 344 -21.17 1.74 -34.53
N MET A 345 -20.39 0.67 -34.43
CA MET A 345 -19.19 0.50 -35.25
C MET A 345 -19.54 0.24 -36.73
N CYS A 346 -20.57 -0.54 -37.02
CA CYS A 346 -21.04 -0.75 -38.39
C CYS A 346 -21.48 0.57 -39.04
N ASP A 347 -22.26 1.38 -38.33
CA ASP A 347 -22.71 2.69 -38.79
C ASP A 347 -21.53 3.64 -39.06
N LEU A 348 -20.56 3.69 -38.13
CA LEU A 348 -19.41 4.58 -38.23
C LEU A 348 -18.46 4.19 -39.38
N PHE A 349 -18.26 2.89 -39.61
CA PHE A 349 -17.34 2.38 -40.62
C PHE A 349 -18.02 2.10 -41.97
N GLY A 350 -19.34 2.27 -42.07
CA GLY A 350 -20.13 2.02 -43.28
C GLY A 350 -20.12 0.54 -43.68
N ILE A 351 -20.07 -0.36 -42.70
CA ILE A 351 -20.11 -1.81 -42.90
C ILE A 351 -21.59 -2.22 -42.82
N LYS A 352 -22.10 -2.80 -43.91
CA LYS A 352 -23.48 -3.30 -43.97
C LYS A 352 -23.59 -4.73 -43.46
#